data_AF-A0A1S4DG77-F1
#
_entry.id   AF-A0A1S4DG77-F1
#
_cell.length_a   1.000
_cell.length_b   1.000
_cell.length_c   1.000
_cell.angle_alpha   90.00
_cell.angle_beta   90.00
_cell.angle_gamma   90.00
#
_symmetry.space_group_name_H-M   'P 1'
#
loop_
_entity.id
_entity.type
_entity.pdbx_description
1 polymer ?
#
loop_
_entity_poly.entity_id
_entity_poly.type
_entity_poly.pdbx_seq_one_letter_code
_entity_poly.pdbx_strand_id
1 'polypeptide(L)'
;MASKFGLAGGIPERRVRPIWDAIDSRQFKNALKHCTPLLSKYPNSPYALALKALVLERMGKAEEAFSVCLNAKELLYTNDSVLIDDLTLSTLQIVFQRLDHLDMATSCYEYACGKFPSNLDLMMGLFNCYVREYSFVKQQQIAIKMYKIVGEERFLLWAVCSIQLQVL
;
A
#
# COMPACT_ATOMS: atom_id res chain seq x y z
N MET A 1 -1.84 -12.94 -4.70
CA MET A 1 -1.18 -13.21 -3.42
C MET A 1 -2.26 -13.37 -2.35
N ALA A 2 -2.63 -14.61 -2.04
CA ALA A 2 -3.55 -14.89 -0.93
C ALA A 2 -2.75 -14.87 0.37
N SER A 3 -3.24 -14.19 1.41
CA SER A 3 -2.57 -14.20 2.71
C SER A 3 -2.65 -15.59 3.35
N LYS A 4 -1.69 -15.92 4.20
CA LYS A 4 -1.54 -17.21 4.91
C LYS A 4 -2.77 -17.68 5.72
N PHE A 5 -3.84 -16.90 5.80
CA PHE A 5 -5.08 -17.21 6.55
C PHE A 5 -6.38 -16.93 5.76
N GLY A 6 -6.33 -16.68 4.45
CA GLY A 6 -7.52 -16.31 3.68
C GLY A 6 -8.14 -14.97 4.13
N LEU A 7 -7.32 -14.08 4.68
CA LEU A 7 -7.68 -12.74 5.16
C LEU A 7 -6.97 -11.67 4.33
N ALA A 8 -7.69 -10.87 3.56
CA ALA A 8 -7.15 -9.71 2.84
C ALA A 8 -7.32 -8.45 3.71
N GLY A 9 -6.24 -7.81 4.19
CA GLY A 9 -6.35 -6.60 5.03
C GLY A 9 -7.08 -6.83 6.35
N GLY A 10 -6.95 -8.03 6.93
CA GLY A 10 -7.71 -8.47 8.12
C GLY A 10 -9.17 -8.83 7.85
N ILE A 11 -9.62 -8.83 6.58
CA ILE A 11 -10.98 -9.15 6.17
C ILE A 11 -11.02 -10.51 5.47
N PRO A 12 -12.01 -11.39 5.73
CA PRO A 12 -12.15 -12.64 4.99
C PRO A 12 -12.18 -12.42 3.46
N GLU A 13 -11.32 -13.12 2.74
CA GLU A 13 -11.11 -12.97 1.30
C GLU A 13 -12.43 -13.11 0.50
N ARG A 14 -13.30 -14.04 0.91
CA ARG A 14 -14.65 -14.21 0.34
C ARG A 14 -15.53 -12.95 0.34
N ARG A 15 -15.27 -12.00 1.25
CA ARG A 15 -16.00 -10.72 1.33
C ARG A 15 -15.41 -9.65 0.42
N VAL A 16 -14.11 -9.75 0.12
CA VAL A 16 -13.35 -8.80 -0.69
C VAL A 16 -13.39 -9.20 -2.17
N ARG A 17 -13.38 -10.51 -2.46
CA ARG A 17 -13.36 -11.07 -3.81
C ARG A 17 -14.45 -10.50 -4.73
N PRO A 18 -15.73 -10.34 -4.32
CA PRO A 18 -16.74 -9.73 -5.19
C PRO A 18 -16.42 -8.30 -5.63
N ILE A 19 -15.66 -7.54 -4.82
CA ILE A 19 -15.21 -6.19 -5.19
C ILE A 19 -14.14 -6.28 -6.28
N TRP A 20 -13.14 -7.15 -6.11
CA TRP A 20 -12.10 -7.36 -7.12
C TRP A 20 -12.66 -7.92 -8.42
N ASP A 21 -13.53 -8.95 -8.37
CA ASP A 21 -14.18 -9.51 -9.56
C ASP A 21 -14.94 -8.43 -10.34
N ALA A 22 -15.60 -7.50 -9.64
CA ALA A 22 -16.29 -6.37 -10.25
C ALA A 22 -15.33 -5.30 -10.78
N ILE A 23 -14.20 -5.04 -10.12
CA ILE A 23 -13.14 -4.14 -10.62
C ILE A 23 -12.52 -4.70 -11.90
N ASP A 24 -12.15 -5.98 -11.91
CA ASP A 24 -11.52 -6.67 -13.03
C ASP A 24 -12.46 -6.73 -14.25
N SER A 25 -13.75 -6.93 -13.98
CA SER A 25 -14.82 -6.86 -14.99
C SER A 25 -15.20 -5.42 -15.41
N ARG A 26 -14.50 -4.40 -14.88
CA ARG A 26 -14.77 -2.96 -15.10
C ARG A 26 -16.20 -2.51 -14.72
N GLN A 27 -16.86 -3.25 -13.83
CA GLN A 27 -18.20 -2.92 -13.32
C GLN A 27 -18.11 -2.05 -12.06
N PHE A 28 -17.53 -0.85 -12.17
CA PHE A 28 -17.17 -0.03 -11.01
C PHE A 28 -18.37 0.41 -10.15
N LYS A 29 -19.54 0.65 -10.76
CA LYS A 29 -20.78 0.93 -10.01
C LYS A 29 -21.19 -0.26 -9.13
N ASN A 30 -21.00 -1.49 -9.59
CA ASN A 30 -21.28 -2.70 -8.82
C ASN A 30 -20.22 -2.94 -7.75
N ALA A 31 -18.94 -2.70 -8.07
CA ALA A 31 -17.87 -2.74 -7.09
C ALA A 31 -18.15 -1.77 -5.92
N LEU A 32 -18.60 -0.55 -6.22
CA LEU A 32 -18.93 0.45 -5.19
C LEU A 32 -20.11 -0.01 -4.32
N LYS A 33 -21.13 -0.65 -4.90
CA LYS A 33 -22.23 -1.25 -4.14
C LYS A 33 -21.76 -2.36 -3.20
N HIS A 34 -20.70 -3.09 -3.54
CA HIS A 34 -20.09 -4.10 -2.67
C HIS A 34 -19.23 -3.48 -1.56
N CYS A 35 -18.64 -2.30 -1.77
CA CYS A 35 -17.90 -1.58 -0.73
C CYS A 35 -18.80 -1.14 0.44
N THR A 36 -20.04 -0.72 0.18
CA THR A 36 -20.97 -0.24 1.23
C THR A 36 -21.25 -1.28 2.34
N PRO A 37 -21.69 -2.52 2.05
CA PRO A 37 -21.91 -3.54 3.07
C PRO A 37 -20.60 -4.07 3.68
N LEU A 38 -19.45 -3.88 3.01
CA LEU A 38 -18.15 -4.20 3.59
C LEU A 38 -17.80 -3.19 4.68
N LEU A 39 -17.91 -1.90 4.38
CA LEU A 39 -17.63 -0.81 5.32
C LEU A 39 -18.60 -0.76 6.48
N SER A 40 -19.86 -1.20 6.31
CA SER A 40 -20.77 -1.31 7.45
C SER A 40 -20.35 -2.39 8.46
N LYS A 41 -19.65 -3.45 8.00
CA LYS A 41 -19.13 -4.53 8.86
C LYS A 41 -17.73 -4.24 9.40
N TYR A 42 -16.92 -3.52 8.64
CA TYR A 42 -15.54 -3.19 8.96
C TYR A 42 -15.31 -1.67 8.82
N PRO A 43 -16.00 -0.83 9.62
CA PRO A 43 -15.99 0.62 9.46
C PRO A 43 -14.62 1.26 9.67
N ASN A 44 -13.79 0.64 10.51
CA ASN A 44 -12.45 1.11 10.84
C ASN A 44 -11.35 0.32 10.11
N SER A 45 -11.67 -0.38 9.02
CA SER A 45 -10.67 -1.08 8.22
C SER A 45 -10.07 -0.15 7.16
N PRO A 46 -8.76 0.16 7.23
CA PRO A 46 -8.10 0.93 6.18
C PRO A 46 -8.16 0.23 4.83
N TYR A 47 -8.13 -1.11 4.81
CA TYR A 47 -8.21 -1.87 3.57
C TYR A 47 -9.57 -1.71 2.88
N ALA A 48 -10.67 -1.75 3.62
CA ALA A 48 -12.00 -1.53 3.06
C ALA A 48 -12.15 -0.11 2.47
N LEU A 49 -11.55 0.89 3.12
CA LEU A 49 -11.51 2.26 2.60
C LEU A 49 -10.61 2.38 1.37
N ALA A 50 -9.44 1.74 1.37
CA ALA A 50 -8.52 1.70 0.22
C ALA A 50 -9.21 1.10 -1.02
N LEU A 51 -9.97 0.01 -0.85
CA LEU A 51 -10.77 -0.57 -1.94
C LEU A 51 -11.85 0.40 -2.44
N LYS A 52 -12.57 1.08 -1.55
CA LYS A 52 -13.55 2.10 -1.94
C LYS A 52 -12.87 3.23 -2.73
N ALA A 53 -11.73 3.73 -2.25
CA ALA A 53 -10.98 4.78 -2.93
C ALA A 53 -10.51 4.33 -4.32
N LEU A 54 -10.03 3.09 -4.45
CA LEU A 54 -9.66 2.51 -5.74
C LEU A 54 -10.85 2.48 -6.71
N VAL A 55 -12.02 2.04 -6.25
CA VAL A 55 -13.23 2.04 -7.09
C VAL A 55 -13.63 3.46 -7.49
N LEU A 56 -13.58 4.43 -6.58
CA LEU A 56 -13.89 5.83 -6.86
C LEU A 56 -12.92 6.46 -7.86
N GLU A 57 -11.63 6.17 -7.75
CA GLU A 57 -10.61 6.59 -8.72
C GLU A 57 -10.92 6.04 -10.10
N ARG A 58 -11.23 4.74 -10.20
CA ARG A 58 -11.62 4.09 -11.46
C ARG A 58 -12.91 4.66 -12.07
N MET A 59 -13.76 5.27 -11.26
CA MET A 59 -14.97 5.96 -11.70
C MET A 59 -14.72 7.43 -12.12
N GLY A 60 -13.49 7.93 -12.03
CA GLY A 60 -13.14 9.32 -12.33
C GLY A 60 -13.45 10.30 -11.21
N LYS A 61 -13.75 9.82 -9.99
CA LYS A 61 -14.07 10.65 -8.83
C LYS A 61 -12.82 10.91 -7.98
N ALA A 62 -11.86 11.64 -8.55
CA ALA A 62 -10.54 11.85 -7.95
C ALA A 62 -10.58 12.44 -6.53
N GLU A 63 -11.34 13.51 -6.31
CA GLU A 63 -11.43 14.18 -5.00
C GLU A 63 -12.07 13.28 -3.91
N GLU A 64 -13.15 12.58 -4.26
CA GLU A 64 -13.77 11.60 -3.35
C GLU A 64 -12.81 10.43 -3.06
N ALA A 65 -12.07 9.95 -4.07
CA ALA A 65 -11.08 8.89 -3.86
C ALA A 65 -9.95 9.35 -2.94
N PHE A 66 -9.44 10.57 -3.15
CA PHE A 66 -8.35 11.13 -2.35
C PHE A 66 -8.77 11.30 -0.88
N SER A 67 -9.93 11.89 -0.62
CA SER A 67 -10.46 12.04 0.75
C SER A 67 -10.62 10.69 1.47
N VAL A 68 -11.10 9.66 0.77
CA VAL A 68 -11.22 8.31 1.34
C VAL A 68 -9.84 7.69 1.63
N CYS A 69 -8.85 7.91 0.75
CA CYS A 69 -7.46 7.47 0.97
C CYS A 69 -6.82 8.15 2.19
N LEU A 70 -7.05 9.44 2.40
CA LEU A 70 -6.56 10.15 3.59
C LEU A 70 -7.17 9.58 4.87
N ASN A 71 -8.48 9.32 4.88
CA ASN A 71 -9.14 8.68 6.03
C ASN A 71 -8.55 7.28 6.30
N ALA A 72 -8.27 6.50 5.26
CA ALA A 72 -7.62 5.19 5.40
C ALA A 72 -6.22 5.31 6.01
N LYS A 73 -5.44 6.31 5.56
CA LYS A 73 -4.11 6.62 6.10
C LYS A 73 -4.17 7.03 7.58
N GLU A 74 -5.09 7.90 7.95
CA GLU A 74 -5.26 8.30 9.36
C GLU A 74 -5.59 7.11 10.27
N LEU A 75 -6.44 6.18 9.81
CA LEU A 75 -6.75 4.96 10.55
C LEU A 75 -5.55 4.02 10.68
N LEU A 76 -4.66 3.96 9.68
CA LEU A 76 -3.39 3.22 9.79
C LEU A 76 -2.48 3.81 10.86
N TYR A 77 -2.51 5.14 11.05
CA TYR A 77 -1.58 5.83 11.97
C TYR A 77 -2.07 5.85 13.42
N THR A 78 -3.38 5.85 13.61
CA THR A 78 -4.01 6.01 14.93
C THR A 78 -4.33 4.69 15.61
N ASN A 79 -4.49 3.61 14.86
CA ASN A 79 -4.96 2.36 15.42
C ASN A 79 -3.83 1.32 15.53
N ASP A 80 -3.22 1.25 16.71
CA ASP A 80 -2.13 0.29 17.02
C ASP A 80 -2.55 -1.18 16.84
N SER A 81 -3.85 -1.47 16.89
CA SER A 81 -4.40 -2.81 16.68
C SER A 81 -4.61 -3.18 15.21
N VAL A 82 -4.55 -2.21 14.30
CA VAL A 82 -4.75 -2.45 12.88
C VAL A 82 -3.50 -3.11 12.30
N LEU A 83 -3.73 -4.24 11.64
CA LEU A 83 -2.70 -4.96 10.94
C LEU A 83 -2.27 -4.13 9.72
N ILE A 84 -1.05 -3.58 9.77
CA ILE A 84 -0.46 -2.90 8.63
C ILE A 84 0.11 -3.98 7.70
N ASP A 85 -0.67 -4.36 6.68
CA ASP A 85 -0.24 -5.31 5.67
C ASP A 85 0.13 -4.66 4.33
N ASP A 86 0.97 -5.39 3.60
CA ASP A 86 1.40 -5.03 2.24
C ASP A 86 0.21 -4.85 1.29
N LEU A 87 -0.85 -5.65 1.45
CA LEU A 87 -2.04 -5.56 0.60
C LEU A 87 -2.77 -4.21 0.74
N THR A 88 -2.90 -3.71 1.97
CA THR A 88 -3.49 -2.38 2.18
C THR A 88 -2.60 -1.28 1.61
N LEU A 89 -1.31 -1.34 1.89
CA LEU A 89 -0.35 -0.31 1.45
C LEU A 89 -0.21 -0.28 -0.08
N SER A 90 -0.11 -1.43 -0.73
CA SER A 90 -0.07 -1.54 -2.19
C SER A 90 -1.36 -1.05 -2.85
N THR A 91 -2.53 -1.31 -2.25
CA THR A 91 -3.81 -0.79 -2.75
C THR A 91 -3.86 0.74 -2.65
N LEU A 92 -3.47 1.31 -1.50
CA LEU A 92 -3.38 2.77 -1.33
C LEU A 92 -2.37 3.39 -2.29
N GLN A 93 -1.22 2.74 -2.48
CA GLN A 93 -0.18 3.18 -3.41
C GLN A 93 -0.69 3.27 -4.85
N ILE A 94 -1.49 2.31 -5.32
CA ILE A 94 -2.10 2.37 -6.66
C ILE A 94 -2.94 3.63 -6.81
N VAL A 95 -3.77 3.94 -5.80
CA VAL A 95 -4.65 5.12 -5.84
C VAL A 95 -3.84 6.40 -5.77
N PHE A 96 -2.92 6.52 -4.81
CA PHE A 96 -2.06 7.70 -4.67
C PHE A 96 -1.22 7.96 -5.93
N GLN A 97 -0.68 6.92 -6.55
CA GLN A 97 0.06 7.05 -7.81
C GLN A 97 -0.82 7.57 -8.94
N ARG A 98 -2.09 7.15 -9.02
CA ARG A 98 -3.04 7.61 -10.05
C ARG A 98 -3.50 9.04 -9.83
N LEU A 99 -3.39 9.53 -8.60
CA LEU A 99 -3.77 10.88 -8.21
C LEU A 99 -2.54 11.81 -8.10
N ASP A 100 -1.37 11.40 -8.59
CA ASP A 100 -0.10 12.15 -8.53
C ASP A 100 0.36 12.55 -7.11
N HIS A 101 -0.03 11.76 -6.10
CA HIS A 101 0.33 11.94 -4.68
C HIS A 101 1.24 10.82 -4.17
N LEU A 102 2.32 10.52 -4.90
CA LEU A 102 3.26 9.44 -4.55
C LEU A 102 3.90 9.61 -3.16
N ASP A 103 4.11 10.85 -2.74
CA ASP A 103 4.61 11.25 -1.42
C ASP A 103 3.75 10.67 -0.28
N MET A 104 2.42 10.65 -0.47
CA MET A 104 1.50 10.08 0.49
C MET A 104 1.68 8.57 0.63
N ALA A 105 1.89 7.85 -0.48
CA ALA A 105 2.16 6.42 -0.45
C ALA A 105 3.49 6.12 0.27
N THR A 106 4.54 6.88 -0.04
CA THR A 106 5.84 6.76 0.61
C THR A 106 5.74 6.96 2.12
N SER A 107 5.02 7.99 2.57
CA SER A 107 4.83 8.23 4.00
C SER A 107 4.13 7.07 4.72
N CYS A 108 3.18 6.38 4.06
CA CYS A 108 2.51 5.20 4.64
C CYS A 108 3.50 4.05 4.85
N TYR A 109 4.36 3.77 3.88
CA TYR A 109 5.41 2.76 3.99
C TYR A 109 6.51 3.14 4.99
N GLU A 110 6.90 4.42 5.06
CA GLU A 110 7.86 4.92 6.06
C GLU A 110 7.33 4.66 7.48
N TYR A 111 6.06 4.98 7.73
CA TYR A 111 5.40 4.70 9.01
C TYR A 111 5.35 3.19 9.31
N ALA A 112 4.94 2.38 8.34
CA ALA A 112 4.87 0.92 8.47
C ALA A 112 6.24 0.30 8.80
N CYS A 113 7.30 0.73 8.11
CA CYS A 113 8.67 0.31 8.37
C CYS A 113 9.23 0.81 9.71
N GLY A 114 8.73 1.95 10.22
CA GLY A 114 9.05 2.44 11.56
C GLY A 114 8.46 1.53 12.64
N LYS A 115 7.21 1.08 12.46
CA LYS A 115 6.52 0.15 13.37
C LYS A 115 7.10 -1.27 13.32
N PHE A 116 7.42 -1.76 12.13
CA PHE A 116 7.89 -3.12 11.90
C PHE A 116 9.27 -3.12 11.22
N PRO A 117 10.34 -2.74 11.95
CA PRO A 117 11.66 -2.46 11.37
C PRO A 117 12.40 -3.67 10.80
N SER A 118 11.89 -4.89 10.98
CA SER A 118 12.46 -6.14 10.47
C SER A 118 11.59 -6.81 9.40
N ASN A 119 10.47 -6.19 8.99
CA ASN A 119 9.57 -6.76 7.98
C ASN A 119 10.07 -6.42 6.57
N LEU A 120 10.58 -7.43 5.86
CA LEU A 120 11.16 -7.26 4.53
C LEU A 120 10.14 -6.85 3.46
N ASP A 121 8.91 -7.34 3.54
CA ASP A 121 7.89 -7.04 2.52
C ASP A 121 7.59 -5.54 2.53
N LEU A 122 7.45 -4.95 3.71
CA LEU A 122 7.27 -3.50 3.88
C LEU A 122 8.49 -2.71 3.40
N MET A 123 9.71 -3.20 3.66
CA MET A 123 10.94 -2.56 3.20
C MET A 123 11.09 -2.58 1.68
N MET A 124 10.70 -3.69 1.04
CA MET A 124 10.67 -3.80 -0.42
C MET A 124 9.65 -2.83 -1.02
N GLY A 125 8.46 -2.71 -0.41
CA GLY A 125 7.46 -1.71 -0.78
C GLY A 125 7.99 -0.27 -0.66
N LEU A 126 8.68 0.04 0.44
CA LEU A 126 9.29 1.35 0.67
C LEU A 126 10.42 1.66 -0.31
N PHE A 127 11.29 0.67 -0.62
CA PHE A 127 12.32 0.82 -1.65
C PHE A 127 11.69 1.19 -3.01
N ASN A 128 10.62 0.50 -3.40
CA ASN A 128 9.90 0.78 -4.65
C ASN A 128 9.23 2.17 -4.66
N CYS A 129 8.82 2.69 -3.50
CA CYS A 129 8.37 4.08 -3.36
C CYS A 129 9.52 5.05 -3.65
N TYR A 130 10.68 4.88 -3.00
CA TYR A 130 11.83 5.75 -3.23
C TYR A 130 12.39 5.66 -4.66
N VAL A 131 12.26 4.51 -5.33
CA VAL A 131 12.58 4.36 -6.76
C VAL A 131 11.70 5.27 -7.62
N ARG A 132 10.39 5.27 -7.39
CA ARG A 132 9.44 6.10 -8.15
C ARG A 132 9.64 7.61 -7.91
N GLU A 133 10.10 7.98 -6.73
CA GLU A 133 10.39 9.38 -6.36
C GLU A 133 11.82 9.83 -6.68
N TYR A 134 12.65 8.98 -7.28
CA TYR A 134 14.07 9.27 -7.52
C TYR A 134 14.86 9.64 -6.24
N SER A 135 14.40 9.17 -5.07
CA SER A 135 15.05 9.41 -3.79
C SER A 135 16.23 8.45 -3.58
N PHE A 136 17.28 8.57 -4.40
CA PHE A 136 18.36 7.59 -4.50
C PHE A 136 19.15 7.38 -3.20
N VAL A 137 19.32 8.43 -2.39
CA VAL A 137 19.95 8.33 -1.06
C VAL A 137 19.10 7.44 -0.14
N LYS A 138 17.78 7.64 -0.13
CA LYS A 138 16.86 6.82 0.68
C LYS A 138 16.78 5.38 0.16
N GLN A 139 16.82 5.17 -1.17
CA GLN A 139 16.91 3.83 -1.79
C GLN A 139 18.14 3.06 -1.29
N GLN A 140 19.31 3.71 -1.31
CA GLN A 140 20.55 3.11 -0.80
C GLN A 140 20.41 2.73 0.69
N GLN A 141 19.90 3.65 1.52
CA GLN A 141 19.77 3.43 2.97
C GLN A 141 18.88 2.22 3.29
N ILE A 142 17.72 2.11 2.65
CA ILE A 142 16.79 1.01 2.90
C ILE A 142 17.34 -0.32 2.34
N ALA A 143 18.03 -0.31 1.20
CA ALA A 143 18.68 -1.49 0.64
C ALA A 143 19.79 -2.04 1.55
N ILE A 144 20.65 -1.17 2.09
CA ILE A 144 21.66 -1.56 3.09
C ILE A 144 20.99 -2.12 4.36
N LYS A 145 19.87 -1.53 4.80
CA LYS A 145 19.13 -2.03 5.96
C LYS A 145 18.60 -3.44 5.71
N MET A 146 18.01 -3.72 4.54
CA MET A 146 17.57 -5.07 4.16
C MET A 146 18.73 -6.06 4.11
N TYR A 147 19.86 -5.69 3.51
CA TYR A 147 21.07 -6.52 3.49
C TYR A 147 21.55 -6.88 4.90
N LYS A 148 21.58 -5.92 5.83
CA LYS A 148 21.98 -6.18 7.23
C LYS A 148 21.06 -7.14 7.96
N ILE A 149 19.78 -7.23 7.58
CA ILE A 149 18.80 -8.11 8.24
C ILE A 149 18.92 -9.55 7.74
N VAL A 150 19.08 -9.75 6.43
CA VAL A 150 18.97 -11.09 5.80
C VAL A 150 20.30 -11.62 5.28
N GLY A 151 21.26 -10.74 4.99
CA GLY A 151 22.56 -11.12 4.41
C GLY A 151 22.50 -11.48 2.92
N GLU A 152 21.38 -11.27 2.23
CA GLU A 152 21.25 -11.62 0.82
C GLU A 152 21.92 -10.59 -0.10
N GLU A 153 22.83 -11.06 -0.96
CA GLU A 153 23.64 -10.23 -1.87
C GLU A 153 22.81 -9.33 -2.80
N ARG A 154 21.59 -9.75 -3.17
CA ARG A 154 20.71 -8.94 -4.03
C ARG A 154 20.44 -7.55 -3.46
N PHE A 155 20.31 -7.41 -2.13
CA PHE A 155 20.05 -6.12 -1.49
C PHE A 155 21.30 -5.23 -1.47
N LEU A 156 22.49 -5.84 -1.44
CA LEU A 156 23.75 -5.12 -1.61
C LEU A 156 23.87 -4.56 -3.03
N LEU A 157 23.52 -5.35 -4.05
CA LEU A 157 23.50 -4.88 -5.44
C LEU A 157 22.52 -3.72 -5.64
N TRP A 158 21.33 -3.78 -5.01
CA TRP A 158 20.39 -2.65 -5.03
C TRP A 158 21.01 -1.38 -4.44
N ALA A 159 21.73 -1.48 -3.32
CA ALA A 159 22.41 -0.34 -2.73
C ALA A 159 23.49 0.24 -3.67
N VAL A 160 24.27 -0.61 -4.33
CA VAL A 160 25.28 -0.19 -5.32
C VAL A 160 24.63 0.53 -6.50
N CYS A 161 23.55 -0.03 -7.05
CA CYS A 161 22.80 0.62 -8.13
C CYS A 161 22.25 1.98 -7.70
N SER A 162 21.69 2.09 -6.49
CA SER A 162 21.21 3.37 -5.95
C SER A 162 22.33 4.40 -5.75
N ILE A 163 23.55 3.98 -5.40
CA ILE A 163 24.71 4.90 -5.32
C ILE A 163 25.07 5.40 -6.72
N GLN A 164 25.13 4.51 -7.71
CA GLN A 164 25.45 4.90 -9.08
C GLN A 164 24.45 5.93 -9.63
N LEU A 165 23.16 5.78 -9.32
CA LEU A 165 22.11 6.70 -9.72
C LEU A 165 22.18 8.08 -9.03
N GLN A 166 22.92 8.23 -7.92
CA GLN A 166 23.10 9.54 -7.27
C GLN A 166 24.08 10.44 -8.02
N VAL A 167 24.95 9.86 -8.84
CA VAL A 167 26.05 10.57 -9.52
C VAL A 167 25.75 10.76 -11.02
N LEU A 168 24.63 10.21 -11.50
CA LEU A 168 24.09 10.40 -12.85
C LEU A 168 23.10 11.58 -12.84
#